data_AF-D0BL25-F1
#
_entry.id   AF-D0BL25-F1
#
_cell.length_a   1.000
_cell.length_b   1.000
_cell.length_c   1.000
_cell.angle_alpha   90.00
_cell.angle_beta   90.00
_cell.angle_gamma   90.00
#
_symmetry.space_group_name_H-M   'P 1'
#
loop_
_entity.id
_entity.type
_entity.pdbx_description
1 polymer ?
#
loop_
_entity_poly.entity_id
_entity_poly.type
_entity_poly.pdbx_seq_one_letter_code
_entity_poly.pdbx_strand_id
1 'polypeptide(L)'
;MMQQFKRLTREQKGNTISVFLVSALITMIFARIHILKDGDFDFTILGWMKVHFWSIIPAFASVWILKWTKLELITGNFIVKGLLNWFLTIVATILIELSFVLIFYLFIYLLYSF
;
A
#
# COMPACT_ATOMS: atom_id res chain seq x y z
N MET A 1 13.24 -20.66 11.87
CA MET A 1 14.01 -19.51 12.41
C MET A 1 13.02 -18.38 12.64
N MET A 2 12.84 -17.93 13.89
CA MET A 2 11.90 -16.85 14.21
C MET A 2 12.42 -15.54 13.61
N GLN A 3 11.62 -14.89 12.75
CA GLN A 3 12.04 -13.64 12.13
C GLN A 3 12.06 -12.52 13.17
N GLN A 4 13.17 -11.80 13.24
CA GLN A 4 13.31 -10.68 14.18
C GLN A 4 13.04 -9.37 13.44
N PHE A 5 12.11 -8.59 13.99
CA PHE A 5 11.89 -7.22 13.54
C PHE A 5 13.08 -6.35 13.89
N LYS A 6 13.58 -5.60 12.91
CA LYS A 6 14.66 -4.64 13.10
C LYS A 6 14.09 -3.38 13.76
N ARG A 7 14.73 -2.93 14.83
CA ARG A 7 14.37 -1.66 15.47
C ARG A 7 14.91 -0.50 14.62
N LEU A 8 14.01 0.19 13.92
CA LEU A 8 14.34 1.37 13.12
C LEU A 8 14.38 2.65 13.97
N THR A 9 15.29 3.57 13.64
CA THR A 9 15.29 4.93 14.20
C THR A 9 14.06 5.72 13.71
N ARG A 10 13.76 6.87 14.33
CA ARG A 10 12.60 7.68 13.94
C ARG A 10 12.65 8.13 12.47
N GLU A 11 13.83 8.55 12.00
CA GLU A 11 14.06 8.93 10.60
C GLU A 11 13.87 7.74 9.66
N GLN A 12 14.45 6.59 10.00
CA GLN A 12 14.31 5.36 9.22
C GLN A 12 12.85 4.91 9.13
N LYS A 13 12.07 5.02 10.21
CA LYS A 13 10.62 4.75 10.19
C LYS A 13 9.91 5.65 9.19
N GLY A 14 10.23 6.94 9.17
CA GLY A 14 9.66 7.90 8.20
C GLY A 14 9.95 7.46 6.76
N ASN A 15 11.21 7.16 6.45
CA ASN A 15 11.60 6.72 5.11
C ASN A 15 10.93 5.39 4.70
N THR A 16 10.85 4.44 5.63
CA THR A 16 10.15 3.18 5.42
C THR A 16 8.66 3.39 5.14
N ILE A 17 8.00 4.28 5.91
CA ILE A 17 6.59 4.64 5.67
C ILE A 17 6.43 5.28 4.29
N SER A 18 7.31 6.22 3.90
CA SER A 18 7.26 6.85 2.58
C SER A 18 7.34 5.84 1.45
N VAL A 19 8.19 4.82 1.57
CA VAL A 19 8.27 3.72 0.58
C VAL A 19 6.95 2.97 0.49
N PHE A 20 6.32 2.63 1.62
CA PHE A 20 5.01 1.97 1.63
C PHE A 20 3.90 2.84 1.04
N LEU A 21 3.87 4.13 1.36
CA LEU A 21 2.90 5.07 0.81
C LEU A 21 3.02 5.18 -0.71
N VAL A 22 4.25 5.30 -1.23
CA VAL A 22 4.49 5.32 -2.68
C VAL A 22 4.04 4.01 -3.34
N SER A 23 4.36 2.86 -2.75
CA SER A 23 3.88 1.56 -3.24
C SER A 23 2.36 1.44 -3.23
N ALA A 24 1.69 1.98 -2.21
CA ALA A 24 0.24 2.00 -2.10
C ALA A 24 -0.40 2.93 -3.14
N LEU A 25 0.18 4.11 -3.41
CA LEU A 25 -0.28 5.02 -4.46
C LEU A 25 -0.11 4.41 -5.85
N ILE A 26 1.03 3.79 -6.14
CA ILE A 26 1.25 3.06 -7.40
C ILE A 26 0.22 1.93 -7.55
N THR A 27 -0.06 1.21 -6.46
CA THR A 27 -1.10 0.18 -6.42
C THR A 27 -2.47 0.74 -6.81
N MET A 28 -2.87 1.88 -6.24
CA MET A 28 -4.15 2.53 -6.57
C MET A 28 -4.22 2.93 -8.05
N ILE A 29 -3.12 3.45 -8.61
CA ILE A 29 -3.03 3.79 -10.04
C ILE A 29 -3.21 2.53 -10.89
N PHE A 30 -2.54 1.43 -10.55
CA PHE A 30 -2.71 0.16 -11.26
C PHE A 30 -4.15 -0.36 -11.18
N ALA A 31 -4.77 -0.32 -10.01
CA ALA A 31 -6.15 -0.73 -9.83
C ALA A 31 -7.09 0.10 -10.72
N ARG A 32 -6.91 1.43 -10.76
CA ARG A 32 -7.69 2.32 -11.64
C ARG A 32 -7.50 2.00 -13.12
N ILE A 33 -6.27 1.76 -13.57
CA ILE A 33 -6.00 1.38 -14.96
C ILE A 33 -6.69 0.06 -15.32
N HIS A 34 -6.66 -0.94 -14.44
CA HIS A 34 -7.35 -2.21 -14.67
C HIS A 34 -8.87 -2.02 -14.78
N ILE A 35 -9.45 -1.25 -13.85
CA ILE A 35 -10.88 -0.91 -13.86
C ILE A 35 -11.29 -0.23 -15.18
N LEU A 36 -10.53 0.78 -15.62
CA LEU A 36 -10.82 1.53 -16.84
C LEU A 36 -10.68 0.66 -18.11
N LYS A 37 -9.77 -0.31 -18.08
CA LYS A 37 -9.53 -1.20 -19.22
C LYS A 37 -10.60 -2.28 -19.34
N ASP A 38 -11.02 -2.88 -18.23
CA ASP A 38 -11.93 -4.01 -18.24
C ASP A 38 -13.41 -3.56 -18.37
N GLY A 39 -13.71 -2.29 -18.13
CA GLY A 39 -15.02 -1.67 -18.39
C GLY A 39 -16.15 -2.07 -17.42
N ASP A 40 -15.94 -3.14 -16.64
CA ASP A 40 -16.82 -3.62 -15.59
C ASP A 40 -16.01 -3.87 -14.31
N PHE A 41 -16.37 -3.20 -13.22
CA PHE A 41 -15.74 -3.38 -11.91
C PHE A 41 -16.75 -3.92 -10.91
N ASP A 42 -16.48 -5.14 -10.45
CA ASP A 42 -17.21 -5.73 -9.34
C ASP A 42 -16.85 -4.99 -8.03
N PHE A 43 -17.80 -4.22 -7.51
CA PHE A 43 -17.65 -3.46 -6.26
C PHE A 43 -17.69 -4.34 -5.00
N THR A 44 -17.75 -5.67 -5.13
CA THR A 44 -17.57 -6.56 -3.97
C THR A 44 -16.13 -6.54 -3.46
N ILE A 45 -15.94 -7.05 -2.24
CA ILE A 45 -14.61 -7.26 -1.64
C ILE A 45 -13.74 -8.15 -2.55
N LEU A 46 -14.35 -9.15 -3.22
CA LEU A 46 -13.63 -10.04 -4.12
C LEU A 46 -13.13 -9.32 -5.37
N GLY A 47 -13.97 -8.48 -5.98
CA GLY A 47 -13.57 -7.63 -7.11
C GLY A 47 -12.48 -6.62 -6.73
N TRP A 48 -12.59 -6.00 -5.55
CA TRP A 48 -11.55 -5.13 -5.01
C TRP A 48 -10.22 -5.87 -4.82
N MET A 49 -10.24 -7.05 -4.19
CA MET A 49 -9.03 -7.86 -4.01
C MET A 49 -8.41 -8.28 -5.35
N LYS A 50 -9.24 -8.61 -6.35
CA LYS A 50 -8.78 -9.01 -7.68
C LYS A 50 -7.95 -7.92 -8.35
N VAL A 51 -8.43 -6.67 -8.36
CA VAL A 51 -7.70 -5.56 -8.98
C VAL A 51 -6.48 -5.14 -8.15
N HIS A 52 -6.56 -5.28 -6.82
CA HIS A 52 -5.47 -4.95 -5.90
C HIS A 52 -4.44 -6.07 -5.74
N PHE A 53 -4.68 -7.27 -6.25
CA PHE A 53 -3.72 -8.37 -6.22
C PHE A 53 -2.40 -7.99 -6.91
N TRP A 54 -2.48 -7.18 -7.96
CA TRP A 54 -1.32 -6.64 -8.69
C TRP A 54 -0.40 -5.76 -7.85
N SER A 55 -0.82 -5.35 -6.65
CA SER A 55 0.04 -4.68 -5.66
C SER A 55 1.24 -5.52 -5.23
N ILE A 56 1.25 -6.82 -5.53
CA ILE A 56 2.42 -7.68 -5.32
C ILE A 56 3.66 -7.16 -6.06
N ILE A 57 3.50 -6.54 -7.22
CA ILE A 57 4.60 -5.96 -7.99
C ILE A 57 5.25 -4.78 -7.26
N PRO A 58 4.54 -3.67 -6.95
CA PRO A 58 5.12 -2.55 -6.21
C PRO A 58 5.56 -2.95 -4.80
N ALA A 59 4.95 -3.97 -4.19
CA ALA A 59 5.39 -4.50 -2.90
C ALA A 59 6.75 -5.21 -2.99
N PHE A 60 6.97 -6.08 -3.97
CA PHE A 60 8.27 -6.74 -4.14
C PHE A 60 9.35 -5.76 -4.61
N ALA A 61 9.01 -4.76 -5.44
CA ALA A 61 9.91 -3.66 -5.76
C ALA A 61 10.32 -2.86 -4.51
N SER A 62 9.37 -2.62 -3.59
CA SER A 62 9.68 -1.94 -2.33
C SER A 62 10.68 -2.72 -1.46
N VAL A 63 10.66 -4.06 -1.49
CA VAL A 63 11.66 -4.87 -0.76
C VAL A 63 13.07 -4.61 -1.31
N TRP A 64 13.23 -4.50 -2.62
CA TRP A 64 14.51 -4.14 -3.24
C TRP A 64 14.97 -2.75 -2.79
N ILE A 65 14.07 -1.76 -2.77
CA ILE A 65 14.38 -0.39 -2.33
C ILE A 65 14.77 -0.38 -0.85
N LEU A 66 14.00 -1.05 0.02
CA LEU A 66 14.29 -1.13 1.46
C LEU A 66 15.59 -1.88 1.75
N LYS A 67 15.92 -2.90 0.96
CA LYS A 67 17.21 -3.59 1.03
C LYS A 67 18.36 -2.65 0.65
N TRP A 68 18.23 -1.93 -0.47
CA TRP A 68 19.26 -1.01 -0.95
C TRP A 68 19.51 0.14 0.03
N THR A 69 18.45 0.66 0.66
CA THR A 69 18.49 1.72 1.67
C THR A 69 18.80 1.23 3.09
N LYS A 70 19.02 -0.09 3.28
CA LYS A 70 19.26 -0.74 4.60
C LYS A 70 18.13 -0.55 5.63
N LEU A 71 16.91 -0.29 5.14
CA LEU A 71 15.67 -0.06 5.89
C LEU A 71 14.79 -1.30 6.04
N GLU A 72 15.36 -2.49 5.88
CA GLU A 72 14.61 -3.75 5.97
C GLU A 72 13.91 -3.90 7.33
N LEU A 73 12.62 -4.24 7.31
CA LEU A 73 11.79 -4.43 8.51
C LEU A 73 12.14 -5.69 9.30
N ILE A 74 12.54 -6.74 8.61
CA ILE A 74 12.82 -8.06 9.18
C ILE A 74 14.11 -8.63 8.60
N THR A 75 14.82 -9.40 9.40
CA THR A 75 15.90 -10.27 8.92
C THR A 75 15.27 -11.58 8.46
N GLY A 76 15.29 -11.83 7.15
CA GLY A 76 14.56 -12.95 6.54
C GLY A 76 14.83 -13.09 5.05
N ASN A 77 14.30 -14.16 4.47
CA ASN A 77 14.41 -14.40 3.03
C ASN A 77 13.61 -13.35 2.23
N PHE A 78 13.93 -13.22 0.95
CA PHE A 78 13.31 -12.23 0.07
C PHE A 78 11.80 -12.45 -0.09
N ILE A 79 11.34 -13.70 -0.15
CA ILE A 79 9.92 -14.04 -0.33
C ILE A 79 9.08 -13.58 0.88
N VAL A 80 9.52 -13.86 2.10
CA VAL A 80 8.76 -13.48 3.30
C VAL A 80 8.75 -11.95 3.47
N LYS A 81 9.87 -11.28 3.15
CA LYS A 81 9.89 -9.81 3.06
C LYS A 81 8.87 -9.30 2.03
N GLY A 82 8.80 -9.94 0.86
CA GLY A 82 7.85 -9.62 -0.20
C GLY A 82 6.40 -9.75 0.26
N LEU A 83 6.05 -10.88 0.88
CA LEU A 83 4.71 -11.13 1.39
C LEU A 83 4.32 -10.16 2.52
N LEU A 84 5.22 -9.89 3.46
CA LEU A 84 4.99 -8.89 4.51
C LEU A 84 4.76 -7.50 3.90
N ASN A 85 5.62 -7.07 2.99
CA ASN A 85 5.48 -5.78 2.32
C ASN A 85 4.21 -5.72 1.47
N TRP A 86 3.81 -6.82 0.86
CA TRP A 86 2.58 -6.90 0.09
C TRP A 86 1.35 -6.71 0.97
N PHE A 87 1.28 -7.43 2.09
CA PHE A 87 0.25 -7.22 3.09
C PHE A 87 0.21 -5.77 3.59
N LEU A 88 1.35 -5.19 3.95
CA LEU A 88 1.44 -3.80 4.40
C LEU A 88 1.01 -2.80 3.33
N THR A 89 1.32 -3.09 2.05
CA THR A 89 0.93 -2.24 0.92
C THR A 89 -0.59 -2.26 0.74
N ILE A 90 -1.22 -3.43 0.80
CA ILE A 90 -2.69 -3.58 0.75
C ILE A 90 -3.35 -2.79 1.90
N VAL A 91 -2.86 -2.96 3.13
CA VAL A 91 -3.38 -2.23 4.29
C VAL A 91 -3.22 -0.73 4.11
N ALA A 92 -2.06 -0.26 3.64
CA ALA A 92 -1.82 1.15 3.36
C ALA A 92 -2.77 1.69 2.28
N THR A 93 -3.01 0.93 1.20
CA THR A 93 -3.97 1.31 0.15
C THR A 93 -5.38 1.48 0.72
N ILE A 94 -5.87 0.54 1.53
CA ILE A 94 -7.19 0.64 2.17
C ILE A 94 -7.27 1.89 3.05
N LEU A 95 -6.26 2.14 3.88
CA LEU A 95 -6.24 3.32 4.75
C LEU A 95 -6.27 4.62 3.96
N ILE A 96 -5.53 4.70 2.85
CA ILE A 96 -5.52 5.87 1.96
C ILE A 96 -6.89 6.05 1.31
N GLU A 97 -7.49 4.99 0.76
CA GLU A 97 -8.82 5.06 0.13
C GLU A 97 -9.89 5.52 1.11
N LEU A 98 -9.94 4.95 2.32
CA LEU A 98 -10.86 5.37 3.37
C LEU A 98 -10.62 6.83 3.80
N SER A 99 -9.36 7.25 3.87
CA SER A 99 -9.00 8.63 4.20
C SER A 99 -9.50 9.61 3.13
N PHE A 100 -9.35 9.26 1.84
CA PHE A 100 -9.88 10.08 0.74
C PHE A 100 -11.40 10.20 0.80
N VAL A 101 -12.12 9.11 1.06
CA VAL A 101 -13.58 9.15 1.21
C VAL A 101 -13.99 10.06 2.37
N LEU A 102 -13.33 9.96 3.52
CA LEU A 102 -13.60 10.79 4.68
C LEU A 102 -13.35 12.28 4.40
N ILE A 103 -12.20 12.61 3.80
CA ILE A 103 -11.84 13.99 3.44
C ILE A 103 -12.86 14.56 2.44
N PHE A 104 -13.24 13.78 1.43
CA PHE A 104 -14.23 14.19 0.45
C PHE A 104 -15.60 14.43 1.09
N TYR A 105 -16.04 13.54 1.98
CA TYR A 105 -17.28 13.71 2.73
C TYR A 105 -17.26 14.99 3.59
N LEU A 106 -16.18 15.23 4.33
CA LEU A 106 -16.02 16.45 5.14
C LEU A 106 -16.04 17.71 4.27
N PHE A 107 -15.38 17.68 3.12
CA PHE A 107 -15.37 18.78 2.17
C PHE A 107 -16.79 19.13 1.69
N ILE A 108 -17.57 18.12 1.28
CA ILE A 108 -18.98 18.30 0.88
C ILE A 108 -19.80 18.84 2.05
N TYR A 109 -19.70 18.23 3.24
CA TYR A 109 -20.42 18.68 4.43
C TYR A 109 -20.17 20.16 4.73
N LEU A 110 -18.91 20.60 4.66
CA LEU A 110 -18.55 22.00 4.87
C LEU A 110 -19.16 22.91 3.81
N LEU A 111 -19.12 22.54 2.52
CA LEU A 111 -19.71 23.34 1.44
C LEU A 111 -21.23 23.56 1.59
N TYR A 112 -21.96 22.57 2.09
CA TYR A 112 -23.42 22.65 2.25
C TYR A 112 -23.87 23.20 3.62
N SER A 113 -22.94 23.39 4.56
CA SER A 113 -23.23 23.95 5.89
C SER A 113 -22.98 25.47 5.97
N PHE A 114 -22.51 26.10 4.88
CA PHE A 114 -22.40 27.55 4.69
C PHE A 114 -23.55 28.04 3.79
#